data_AF-A0A935NWI6-F1
#
_entry.id   AF-A0A935NWI6-F1
#
_cell.length_a   1.000
_cell.length_b   1.000
_cell.length_c   1.000
_cell.angle_alpha   90.00
_cell.angle_beta   90.00
_cell.angle_gamma   90.00
#
_symmetry.space_group_name_H-M   'P 1'
#
loop_
_entity.id
_entity.type
_entity.pdbx_description
1 polymer ?
#
loop_
_entity_poly.entity_id
_entity_poly.type
_entity_poly.pdbx_seq_one_letter_code
_entity_poly.pdbx_strand_id
1 'polypeptide(L)'
;MSVREPRATGVLPAVGVPAAFADLTLADIDAVRLLLSGESVIDWHSLNFRDHAEVDRFLRLNEFDPDSAEEMERLEDIRLDAVEYLTRAFSMAIPDDVADSVAARDLLLMASRQGPHQRWACVVLKVMHIIHHINGRAALLKVSVSDDFIFREIELKVMQVVEQLRAAGAPIAEFEWSRKPLDSQITKLLAKRSTLAANIYDKLRFRLIVSRREDLLPTLATLMRQLIPFNYVVPGESVNDLIDLDSLVHASEAIRAGRPIAHNRRSRPERAPMNEFSGASYRIVNFVADLPLRLERLTPRGGNGERSQLSHVVFALTEFQVADKQTALQNETGDCSHEAYKARQHQRVRQRLFVSDGEPDSG
;
A
#
# COMPACT_ATOMS: atom_id res chain seq x y z
N MET A 1 13.20 40.71 9.84
CA MET A 1 12.14 39.79 9.41
C MET A 1 12.77 38.44 9.12
N SER A 2 12.67 37.50 10.06
CA SER A 2 13.22 36.16 9.89
C SER A 2 12.35 35.40 8.89
N VAL A 3 12.93 35.05 7.74
CA VAL A 3 12.32 34.11 6.80
C VAL A 3 12.30 32.77 7.53
N ARG A 4 11.14 32.38 8.07
CA ARG A 4 10.92 31.01 8.53
C ARG A 4 10.96 30.12 7.29
N GLU A 5 11.93 29.21 7.25
CA GLU A 5 11.90 28.07 6.33
C GLU A 5 10.53 27.38 6.45
N PRO A 6 9.96 26.89 5.33
CA PRO A 6 8.75 26.09 5.40
C PRO A 6 9.08 24.84 6.23
N ARG A 7 8.49 24.72 7.43
CA ARG A 7 8.54 23.47 8.20
C ARG A 7 8.10 22.35 7.27
N ALA A 8 8.92 21.32 7.11
CA ALA A 8 8.50 20.11 6.41
C ALA A 8 7.22 19.59 7.08
N THR A 9 6.08 19.70 6.40
CA THR A 9 4.74 19.39 6.94
C THR A 9 4.43 17.89 6.94
N GLY A 10 5.46 17.04 6.89
CA GLY A 10 5.33 15.59 6.86
C GLY A 10 6.22 14.93 7.90
N VAL A 11 5.77 13.79 8.44
CA VAL A 11 6.54 12.98 9.40
C VAL A 11 7.23 11.82 8.69
N LEU A 12 7.34 11.88 7.36
CA LEU A 12 7.87 10.80 6.55
C LEU A 12 9.26 10.38 7.05
N PRO A 13 9.58 9.08 6.98
CA PRO A 13 10.90 8.62 7.34
C PRO A 13 11.99 9.38 6.58
N ALA A 14 13.14 9.56 7.24
CA ALA A 14 14.31 10.08 6.55
C ALA A 14 14.73 9.09 5.45
N VAL A 15 14.91 9.61 4.23
CA VAL A 15 15.40 8.81 3.12
C VAL A 15 16.87 8.48 3.36
N GLY A 16 17.12 7.22 3.69
CA GLY A 16 18.46 6.66 3.82
C GLY A 16 19.00 6.16 2.48
N VAL A 17 20.21 5.60 2.51
CA VAL A 17 20.77 4.89 1.35
C VAL A 17 19.83 3.74 0.97
N PRO A 18 19.42 3.63 -0.30
CA PRO A 18 18.62 2.51 -0.79
C PRO A 18 19.28 1.19 -0.45
N ALA A 19 18.50 0.22 0.03
CA ALA A 19 19.05 -1.08 0.40
C ALA A 19 19.60 -1.78 -0.84
N ALA A 20 20.75 -2.45 -0.72
CA ALA A 20 21.09 -3.52 -1.66
C ALA A 20 20.36 -4.81 -1.24
N PHE A 21 20.36 -5.82 -2.13
CA PHE A 21 19.77 -7.13 -1.82
C PHE A 21 20.35 -7.73 -0.52
N ALA A 22 21.66 -7.57 -0.28
CA ALA A 22 22.33 -8.07 0.91
C ALA A 22 21.93 -7.36 2.22
N ASP A 23 21.38 -6.14 2.13
CA ASP A 23 20.97 -5.33 3.28
C ASP A 23 19.50 -5.53 3.64
N LEU A 24 18.79 -6.41 2.92
CA LEU A 24 17.39 -6.70 3.16
C LEU A 24 17.24 -7.54 4.42
N THR A 25 16.40 -7.05 5.33
CA THR A 25 16.01 -7.75 6.54
C THR A 25 14.86 -8.69 6.26
N LEU A 26 14.58 -9.57 7.21
CA LEU A 26 13.39 -10.42 7.13
C LEU A 26 12.09 -9.61 7.04
N ALA A 27 12.01 -8.46 7.73
CA ALA A 27 10.84 -7.58 7.65
C ALA A 27 10.62 -7.05 6.23
N ASP A 28 11.69 -6.74 5.50
CA ASP A 28 11.59 -6.26 4.12
C ASP A 28 11.14 -7.37 3.17
N ILE A 29 11.71 -8.56 3.31
CA ILE A 29 11.34 -9.70 2.47
C ILE A 29 9.89 -10.10 2.71
N ASP A 30 9.43 -10.13 3.96
CA ASP A 30 8.04 -10.46 4.28
C ASP A 30 7.07 -9.35 3.80
N ALA A 31 7.43 -8.07 3.94
CA ALA A 31 6.62 -6.96 3.42
C ALA A 31 6.49 -7.00 1.88
N VAL A 32 7.60 -7.22 1.17
CA VAL A 32 7.56 -7.35 -0.30
C VAL A 32 6.82 -8.62 -0.71
N ARG A 33 6.98 -9.72 0.01
CA ARG A 33 6.24 -10.95 -0.25
C ARG A 33 4.73 -10.72 -0.13
N LEU A 34 4.25 -10.05 0.92
CA LEU A 34 2.84 -9.71 1.10
C LEU A 34 2.31 -8.90 -0.10
N LEU A 35 3.07 -7.88 -0.52
CA LEU A 35 2.73 -7.09 -1.68
C LEU A 35 2.63 -7.95 -2.95
N LEU A 36 3.64 -8.78 -3.21
CA LEU A 36 3.70 -9.56 -4.44
C LEU A 36 2.73 -10.75 -4.47
N SER A 37 2.34 -11.28 -3.30
CA SER A 37 1.35 -12.35 -3.17
C SER A 37 -0.08 -11.83 -3.22
N GLY A 38 -0.30 -10.55 -2.87
CA GLY A 38 -1.64 -9.97 -2.72
C GLY A 38 -2.43 -10.56 -1.54
N GLU A 39 -1.74 -11.19 -0.58
CA GLU A 39 -2.33 -11.70 0.65
C GLU A 39 -2.83 -10.55 1.55
N SER A 40 -3.67 -10.88 2.53
CA SER A 40 -4.14 -9.90 3.50
C SER A 40 -3.19 -9.82 4.70
N VAL A 41 -2.89 -8.59 5.15
CA VAL A 41 -2.14 -8.37 6.41
C VAL A 41 -2.90 -8.93 7.62
N ILE A 42 -4.22 -9.13 7.51
CA ILE A 42 -5.04 -9.77 8.55
C ILE A 42 -4.70 -11.25 8.75
N ASP A 43 -4.11 -11.91 7.75
CA ASP A 43 -3.72 -13.32 7.84
C ASP A 43 -2.31 -13.51 8.45
N TRP A 44 -1.57 -12.42 8.70
CA TRP A 44 -0.21 -12.49 9.25
C TRP A 44 -0.14 -13.02 10.68
N HIS A 45 0.88 -13.81 10.98
CA HIS A 45 1.02 -14.44 12.30
C HIS A 45 2.07 -13.79 13.20
N SER A 46 2.97 -12.99 12.63
CA SER A 46 4.02 -12.27 13.34
C SER A 46 4.52 -11.10 12.51
N LEU A 47 5.11 -10.13 13.17
CA LEU A 47 5.94 -9.09 12.56
C LEU A 47 7.42 -9.49 12.68
N ASN A 48 8.32 -8.70 12.09
CA ASN A 48 9.77 -8.95 12.17
C ASN A 48 10.58 -7.68 12.47
N PHE A 49 10.00 -6.72 13.18
CA PHE A 49 10.72 -5.53 13.63
C PHE A 49 11.78 -5.91 14.67
N ARG A 50 13.01 -5.39 14.47
CA ARG A 50 14.16 -5.66 15.32
C ARG A 50 14.20 -4.76 16.54
N ASP A 51 13.89 -3.49 16.33
CA ASP A 51 14.05 -2.44 17.32
C ASP A 51 13.01 -1.32 17.15
N HIS A 52 13.03 -0.41 18.12
CA HIS A 52 12.17 0.78 18.17
C HIS A 52 12.35 1.72 16.97
N ALA A 53 13.51 1.75 16.32
CA ALA A 53 13.75 2.60 15.15
C ALA A 53 13.04 2.04 13.90
N GLU A 54 12.93 0.72 13.78
CA GLU A 54 12.11 0.11 12.73
C GLU A 54 10.61 0.33 12.94
N VAL A 55 10.17 0.25 14.19
CA VAL A 55 8.80 0.59 14.58
C VAL A 55 8.49 2.06 14.27
N ASP A 56 9.40 2.97 14.61
CA ASP A 56 9.20 4.40 14.39
C ASP A 56 9.11 4.77 12.93
N ARG A 57 9.91 4.13 12.10
CA ARG A 57 9.82 4.28 10.66
C ARG A 57 8.46 3.78 10.16
N PHE A 58 7.99 2.64 10.66
CA PHE A 58 6.66 2.13 10.30
C PHE A 58 5.53 3.06 10.75
N LEU A 59 5.58 3.59 11.97
CA LEU A 59 4.61 4.57 12.46
C LEU A 59 4.60 5.83 11.59
N ARG A 60 5.78 6.32 11.19
CA ARG A 60 5.94 7.46 10.27
C ARG A 60 5.38 7.20 8.87
N LEU A 61 5.48 5.98 8.35
CA LEU A 61 4.80 5.61 7.10
C LEU A 61 3.29 5.70 7.23
N ASN A 62 2.76 5.36 8.40
CA ASN A 62 1.35 5.52 8.76
C ASN A 62 1.02 6.95 9.21
N GLU A 63 1.92 7.91 9.00
CA GLU A 63 1.78 9.35 9.30
C GLU A 63 1.60 9.71 10.79
N PHE A 64 1.98 8.79 11.69
CA PHE A 64 2.19 9.09 13.11
C PHE A 64 3.61 9.60 13.35
N ASP A 65 3.76 10.57 14.25
CA ASP A 65 5.02 11.07 14.79
C ASP A 65 5.30 10.48 16.17
N PRO A 66 6.19 9.46 16.27
CA PRO A 66 6.65 8.91 17.54
C PRO A 66 7.20 9.90 18.55
N ASP A 67 7.60 11.10 18.14
CA ASP A 67 8.11 12.14 19.03
C ASP A 67 6.99 13.07 19.54
N SER A 68 5.76 12.93 19.03
CA SER A 68 4.58 13.69 19.44
C SER A 68 3.75 12.91 20.47
N ALA A 69 3.72 13.40 21.71
CA ALA A 69 2.90 12.80 22.77
C ALA A 69 1.41 12.75 22.41
N GLU A 70 0.88 13.78 21.73
CA GLU A 70 -0.52 13.80 21.28
C GLU A 70 -0.80 12.68 20.26
N GLU A 71 0.14 12.38 19.38
CA GLU A 71 -0.08 11.33 18.38
C GLU A 71 0.14 9.93 18.94
N MET A 72 0.99 9.78 19.94
CA MET A 72 1.09 8.53 20.70
C MET A 72 -0.17 8.28 21.53
N GLU A 73 -0.78 9.32 22.11
CA GLU A 73 -2.09 9.20 22.78
C GLU A 73 -3.18 8.74 21.79
N ARG A 74 -3.21 9.28 20.56
CA ARG A 74 -4.12 8.77 19.51
C ARG A 74 -3.88 7.30 19.16
N LEU A 75 -2.64 6.84 19.19
CA LEU A 75 -2.32 5.43 18.96
C LEU A 75 -2.84 4.56 20.11
N GLU A 76 -2.77 5.05 21.35
CA GLU A 76 -3.38 4.40 22.52
C GLU A 76 -4.91 4.35 22.43
N ASP A 77 -5.56 5.43 21.98
CA ASP A 77 -7.02 5.45 21.77
C ASP A 77 -7.45 4.36 20.79
N ILE A 78 -6.73 4.20 19.68
CA ILE A 78 -7.00 3.14 18.69
C ILE A 78 -6.77 1.76 19.30
N ARG A 79 -5.77 1.60 20.18
CA ARG A 79 -5.53 0.35 20.91
C ARG A 79 -6.70 0.04 21.85
N LEU A 80 -7.18 1.04 22.59
CA LEU A 80 -8.31 0.89 23.51
C LEU A 80 -9.58 0.47 22.77
N ASP A 81 -9.90 1.15 21.66
CA ASP A 81 -11.04 0.79 20.80
C ASP A 81 -10.92 -0.66 20.28
N ALA A 82 -9.71 -1.08 19.90
CA ALA A 82 -9.46 -2.45 19.42
C ALA A 82 -9.69 -3.49 20.53
N VAL A 83 -9.19 -3.23 21.74
CA VAL A 83 -9.35 -4.10 22.91
C VAL A 83 -10.83 -4.16 23.33
N GLU A 84 -11.53 -3.02 23.37
CA GLU A 84 -12.96 -2.98 23.68
C GLU A 84 -13.76 -3.77 22.65
N TYR A 85 -13.49 -3.57 21.36
CA TYR A 85 -14.16 -4.31 20.28
C TYR A 85 -13.97 -5.82 20.43
N LEU A 86 -12.73 -6.27 20.61
CA LEU A 86 -12.42 -7.70 20.76
C LEU A 86 -13.06 -8.30 22.01
N THR A 87 -13.06 -7.56 23.12
CA THR A 87 -13.69 -7.98 24.37
C THR A 87 -15.21 -8.06 24.23
N ARG A 88 -15.85 -7.04 23.64
CA ARG A 88 -17.31 -6.96 23.50
C ARG A 88 -17.86 -7.91 22.42
N ALA A 89 -17.20 -8.00 21.27
CA ALA A 89 -17.71 -8.75 20.12
C ALA A 89 -17.34 -10.24 20.15
N PHE A 90 -16.21 -10.59 20.76
CA PHE A 90 -15.69 -11.96 20.77
C PHE A 90 -15.46 -12.54 22.17
N SER A 91 -15.77 -11.79 23.24
CA SER A 91 -15.54 -12.20 24.63
C SER A 91 -14.09 -12.63 24.90
N MET A 92 -13.14 -12.00 24.20
CA MET A 92 -11.72 -12.31 24.37
C MET A 92 -11.18 -11.66 25.65
N ALA A 93 -10.62 -12.46 26.55
CA ALA A 93 -9.88 -11.97 27.71
C ALA A 93 -8.45 -11.60 27.28
N ILE A 94 -8.27 -10.36 26.84
CA ILE A 94 -6.98 -9.85 26.39
C ILE A 94 -6.09 -9.63 27.62
N PRO A 95 -4.85 -10.16 27.66
CA PRO A 95 -3.92 -9.93 28.78
C PRO A 95 -3.59 -8.45 28.98
N ASP A 96 -3.47 -8.00 30.24
CA ASP A 96 -3.15 -6.61 30.61
C ASP A 96 -1.87 -6.09 29.93
N ASP A 97 -0.85 -6.94 29.83
CA ASP A 97 0.41 -6.69 29.10
C ASP A 97 0.22 -6.32 27.61
N VAL A 98 -0.94 -6.62 27.03
CA VAL A 98 -1.33 -6.25 25.66
C VAL A 98 -2.43 -5.19 25.67
N ALA A 99 -3.29 -5.24 26.68
CA ALA A 99 -4.49 -4.44 26.78
C ALA A 99 -4.26 -3.02 27.31
N ASP A 100 -3.20 -2.73 28.07
CA ASP A 100 -2.87 -1.36 28.53
C ASP A 100 -1.50 -1.19 29.22
N SER A 101 -0.86 -2.27 29.67
CA SER A 101 0.29 -2.17 30.58
C SER A 101 1.61 -1.82 29.89
N VAL A 102 1.65 -1.84 28.56
CA VAL A 102 2.76 -1.35 27.73
C VAL A 102 2.23 -0.33 26.73
N ALA A 103 3.12 0.54 26.24
CA ALA A 103 2.76 1.47 25.18
C ALA A 103 2.30 0.72 23.92
N ALA A 104 1.29 1.24 23.21
CA ALA A 104 0.78 0.69 21.96
C ALA A 104 1.89 0.52 20.91
N ARG A 105 2.88 1.41 20.91
CA ARG A 105 4.11 1.30 20.10
C ARG A 105 4.86 -0.01 20.36
N ASP A 106 4.94 -0.47 21.61
CA ASP A 106 5.67 -1.67 22.00
C ASP A 106 4.96 -2.96 21.58
N LEU A 107 3.65 -2.91 21.27
CA LEU A 107 2.93 -4.05 20.71
C LEU A 107 3.54 -4.52 19.39
N LEU A 108 4.06 -3.60 18.57
CA LEU A 108 4.71 -3.93 17.29
C LEU A 108 5.98 -4.77 17.52
N LEU A 109 6.74 -4.49 18.58
CA LEU A 109 7.89 -5.30 18.98
C LEU A 109 7.47 -6.61 19.65
N MET A 110 6.42 -6.58 20.47
CA MET A 110 5.86 -7.78 21.10
C MET A 110 5.38 -8.79 20.04
N ALA A 111 4.72 -8.32 18.98
CA ALA A 111 4.30 -9.10 17.83
C ALA A 111 5.49 -9.62 16.97
N SER A 112 6.67 -9.01 17.10
CA SER A 112 7.89 -9.40 16.38
C SER A 112 8.78 -10.40 17.12
N ARG A 113 8.53 -10.60 18.42
CA ARG A 113 9.31 -11.48 19.29
C ARG A 113 8.53 -12.75 19.62
N GLN A 114 9.24 -13.86 19.73
CA GLN A 114 8.64 -15.10 20.24
C GLN A 114 8.35 -14.92 21.73
N GLY A 115 7.10 -15.12 22.12
CA GLY A 115 6.67 -14.94 23.51
C GLY A 115 5.19 -15.29 23.69
N PRO A 116 4.74 -15.45 24.95
CA PRO A 116 3.37 -15.86 25.26
C PRO A 116 2.31 -14.89 24.74
N HIS A 117 2.65 -13.60 24.64
CA HIS A 117 1.74 -12.54 24.20
C HIS A 117 1.86 -12.15 22.72
N GLN A 118 2.75 -12.78 21.95
CA GLN A 118 2.96 -12.43 20.53
C GLN A 118 1.66 -12.49 19.72
N ARG A 119 0.89 -13.57 19.87
CA ARG A 119 -0.37 -13.76 19.13
C ARG A 119 -1.41 -12.73 19.53
N TRP A 120 -1.50 -12.40 20.81
CA TRP A 120 -2.41 -11.38 21.33
C TRP A 120 -2.06 -9.99 20.77
N ALA A 121 -0.79 -9.62 20.78
CA ALA A 121 -0.32 -8.39 20.16
C ALA A 121 -0.66 -8.34 18.66
N CYS A 122 -0.44 -9.43 17.92
CA CYS A 122 -0.83 -9.51 16.51
C CYS A 122 -2.34 -9.34 16.30
N VAL A 123 -3.18 -9.94 17.15
CA VAL A 123 -4.65 -9.82 17.05
C VAL A 123 -5.07 -8.37 17.29
N VAL A 124 -4.58 -7.73 18.35
CA VAL A 124 -4.90 -6.33 18.67
C VAL A 124 -4.43 -5.40 17.56
N LEU A 125 -3.19 -5.54 17.08
CA LEU A 125 -2.64 -4.71 15.99
C LEU A 125 -3.44 -4.81 14.69
N LYS A 126 -3.97 -5.99 14.35
CA LYS A 126 -4.82 -6.16 13.17
C LYS A 126 -6.12 -5.38 13.30
N VAL A 127 -6.74 -5.41 14.48
CA VAL A 127 -7.97 -4.65 14.73
C VAL A 127 -7.67 -3.15 14.76
N MET A 128 -6.56 -2.73 15.40
CA MET A 128 -6.09 -1.34 15.35
C MET A 128 -5.92 -0.84 13.92
N HIS A 129 -5.31 -1.63 13.05
CA HIS A 129 -5.13 -1.29 11.63
C HIS A 129 -6.47 -1.05 10.91
N ILE A 130 -7.47 -1.92 11.15
CA ILE A 130 -8.81 -1.76 10.55
C ILE A 130 -9.53 -0.53 11.12
N ILE A 131 -9.49 -0.32 12.43
CA ILE A 131 -10.09 0.87 13.07
C ILE A 131 -9.44 2.14 12.52
N HIS A 132 -8.11 2.19 12.45
CA HIS A 132 -7.39 3.33 11.90
C HIS A 132 -7.80 3.63 10.44
N HIS A 133 -7.98 2.59 9.62
CA HIS A 133 -8.44 2.74 8.23
C HIS A 133 -9.87 3.27 8.13
N ILE A 134 -10.80 2.71 8.93
CA ILE A 134 -12.20 3.16 9.01
C ILE A 134 -12.25 4.62 9.43
N ASN A 135 -11.50 5.00 10.46
CA ASN A 135 -11.43 6.36 10.97
C ASN A 135 -10.89 7.33 9.92
N GLY A 136 -9.85 6.95 9.16
CA GLY A 136 -9.34 7.76 8.05
C GLY A 136 -10.34 7.93 6.92
N ARG A 137 -11.11 6.88 6.57
CA ARG A 137 -12.19 6.97 5.59
C ARG A 137 -13.34 7.87 6.08
N ALA A 138 -13.70 7.77 7.35
CA ALA A 138 -14.72 8.64 7.95
C ALA A 138 -14.28 10.10 7.98
N ALA A 139 -12.98 10.37 8.22
CA ALA A 139 -12.42 11.71 8.15
C ALA A 139 -12.49 12.28 6.74
N LEU A 140 -12.18 11.48 5.71
CA LEU A 140 -12.26 11.90 4.30
C LEU A 140 -13.66 12.42 3.93
N LEU A 141 -14.73 11.78 4.43
CA LEU A 141 -16.11 12.20 4.19
C LEU A 141 -16.49 13.53 4.87
N LYS A 142 -15.75 13.93 5.92
CA LYS A 142 -16.00 15.17 6.67
C LYS A 142 -15.17 16.34 6.15
N VAL A 143 -14.05 16.06 5.49
CA VAL A 143 -13.15 17.09 4.96
C VAL A 143 -13.81 17.76 3.74
N SER A 144 -13.99 19.08 3.82
CA SER A 144 -14.52 19.89 2.72
C SER A 144 -13.43 20.25 1.70
N VAL A 145 -12.81 19.25 1.09
CA VAL A 145 -11.73 19.40 0.10
C VAL A 145 -12.06 18.54 -1.12
N SER A 146 -11.73 19.03 -2.31
CA SER A 146 -11.97 18.28 -3.55
C SER A 146 -11.00 17.10 -3.70
N ASP A 147 -11.47 16.04 -4.35
CA ASP A 147 -10.65 14.91 -4.80
C ASP A 147 -9.36 15.37 -5.49
N ASP A 148 -9.47 16.35 -6.41
CA ASP A 148 -8.31 16.87 -7.17
C ASP A 148 -7.21 17.48 -6.30
N PHE A 149 -7.60 18.11 -5.18
CA PHE A 149 -6.64 18.69 -4.24
C PHE A 149 -5.96 17.59 -3.44
N ILE A 150 -6.71 16.57 -2.99
CA ILE A 150 -6.15 15.40 -2.29
C ILE A 150 -5.16 14.67 -3.19
N PHE A 151 -5.54 14.44 -4.45
CA PHE A 151 -4.65 13.81 -5.43
C PHE A 151 -3.39 14.62 -5.70
N ARG A 152 -3.50 15.95 -5.75
CA ARG A 152 -2.32 16.81 -5.88
C ARG A 152 -1.36 16.67 -4.70
N GLU A 153 -1.88 16.58 -3.47
CA GLU A 153 -1.02 16.39 -2.29
C GLU A 153 -0.36 15.00 -2.25
N ILE A 154 -1.06 13.97 -2.72
CA ILE A 154 -0.48 12.63 -2.90
C ILE A 154 0.62 12.65 -3.98
N GLU A 155 0.37 13.29 -5.12
CA GLU A 155 1.37 13.48 -6.18
C GLU A 155 2.64 14.14 -5.62
N LEU A 156 2.48 15.26 -4.90
CA LEU A 156 3.60 15.95 -4.27
C LEU A 156 4.35 15.07 -3.26
N LYS A 157 3.63 14.30 -2.43
CA LYS A 157 4.23 13.35 -1.49
C LYS A 157 5.06 12.28 -2.22
N VAL A 158 4.49 11.62 -3.23
CA VAL A 158 5.19 10.56 -3.97
C VAL A 158 6.38 11.11 -4.74
N MET A 159 6.21 12.24 -5.43
CA MET A 159 7.29 12.91 -6.16
C MET A 159 8.45 13.29 -5.23
N GLN A 160 8.14 13.87 -4.07
CA GLN A 160 9.14 14.25 -3.08
C GLN A 160 9.97 13.02 -2.64
N VAL A 161 9.32 11.92 -2.29
CA VAL A 161 10.02 10.70 -1.84
C VAL A 161 10.84 10.08 -2.97
N VAL A 162 10.29 9.98 -4.17
CA VAL A 162 11.01 9.41 -5.33
C VAL A 162 12.23 10.25 -5.70
N GLU A 163 12.14 11.57 -5.65
CA GLU A 163 13.28 12.45 -5.93
C GLU A 163 14.35 12.33 -4.84
N GLN A 164 13.96 12.24 -3.57
CA GLN A 164 14.91 11.96 -2.49
C GLN A 164 15.58 10.58 -2.65
N LEU A 165 14.85 9.56 -3.08
CA LEU A 165 15.40 8.24 -3.36
C LEU A 165 16.41 8.28 -4.51
N ARG A 166 16.11 8.99 -5.60
CA ARG A 166 17.05 9.22 -6.71
C ARG A 166 18.30 9.94 -6.23
N ALA A 167 18.15 11.01 -5.45
CA ALA A 167 19.27 11.75 -4.87
C ALA A 167 20.13 10.87 -3.93
N ALA A 168 19.52 9.90 -3.25
CA ALA A 168 20.20 8.91 -2.41
C ALA A 168 20.83 7.74 -3.21
N GLY A 169 20.71 7.73 -4.54
CA GLY A 169 21.33 6.74 -5.41
C GLY A 169 20.45 5.54 -5.78
N ALA A 170 19.13 5.64 -5.62
CA ALA A 170 18.23 4.56 -6.01
C ALA A 170 18.29 4.33 -7.54
N PRO A 171 18.30 3.08 -8.03
CA PRO A 171 18.48 2.75 -9.44
C PRO A 171 17.22 3.01 -10.30
N ILE A 172 16.52 4.12 -10.06
CA ILE A 172 15.28 4.51 -10.74
C ILE A 172 15.63 5.21 -12.05
N ALA A 173 15.47 4.50 -13.17
CA ALA A 173 15.73 5.02 -14.51
C ALA A 173 14.63 6.00 -14.97
N GLU A 174 13.36 5.64 -14.78
CA GLU A 174 12.22 6.44 -15.24
C GLU A 174 11.15 6.48 -14.15
N PHE A 175 10.45 7.61 -14.06
CA PHE A 175 9.34 7.80 -13.15
C PHE A 175 8.31 8.69 -13.82
N GLU A 176 7.10 8.16 -13.95
CA GLU A 176 5.98 8.84 -14.56
C GLU A 176 4.77 8.71 -13.64
N TRP A 177 3.90 9.69 -13.68
CA TRP A 177 2.62 9.61 -13.00
C TRP A 177 1.52 10.13 -13.92
N SER A 178 0.31 9.60 -13.73
CA SER A 178 -0.84 9.99 -14.52
C SER A 178 -2.11 9.96 -13.70
N ARG A 179 -3.01 10.89 -14.00
CA ARG A 179 -4.41 10.82 -13.57
C ARG A 179 -5.20 10.06 -14.61
N LYS A 180 -6.09 9.15 -14.19
CA LYS A 180 -6.97 8.45 -15.15
C LYS A 180 -8.06 9.37 -15.67
N PRO A 181 -8.08 9.69 -16.99
CA PRO A 181 -9.13 10.53 -17.55
C PRO A 181 -10.50 9.90 -17.40
N LEU A 182 -11.54 10.73 -17.27
CA LEU A 182 -12.93 10.29 -17.12
C LEU A 182 -13.35 9.30 -18.20
N ASP A 183 -12.98 9.54 -19.46
CA ASP A 183 -13.32 8.65 -20.59
C ASP A 183 -12.73 7.25 -20.43
N SER A 184 -11.56 7.12 -19.80
CA SER A 184 -10.96 5.81 -19.50
C SER A 184 -11.69 5.11 -18.36
N GLN A 185 -12.22 5.86 -17.40
CA GLN A 185 -13.05 5.33 -16.31
C GLN A 185 -14.40 4.83 -16.84
N ILE A 186 -15.06 5.61 -17.70
CA ILE A 186 -16.29 5.23 -18.40
C ILE A 186 -16.04 3.96 -19.22
N THR A 187 -15.00 3.95 -20.06
CA THR A 187 -14.61 2.78 -20.86
C THR A 187 -14.40 1.54 -19.98
N LYS A 188 -13.73 1.67 -18.83
CA LYS A 188 -13.48 0.55 -17.89
C LYS A 188 -14.78 -0.01 -17.30
N LEU A 189 -15.72 0.84 -16.89
CA LEU A 189 -17.03 0.42 -16.38
C LEU A 189 -17.89 -0.25 -17.47
N LEU A 190 -17.83 0.26 -18.70
CA LEU A 190 -18.52 -0.34 -19.83
C LEU A 190 -17.89 -1.67 -20.27
N ALA A 191 -16.57 -1.84 -20.10
CA ALA A 191 -15.86 -3.06 -20.49
C ALA A 191 -16.04 -4.18 -19.45
N LYS A 192 -15.94 -3.88 -18.14
CA LYS A 192 -16.00 -4.88 -17.06
C LYS A 192 -17.42 -5.24 -16.62
N ARG A 193 -17.64 -6.49 -16.17
CA ARG A 193 -18.96 -6.92 -15.67
C ARG A 193 -19.44 -6.12 -14.45
N SER A 194 -18.53 -5.60 -13.62
CA SER A 194 -18.87 -4.69 -12.53
C SER A 194 -19.03 -3.26 -13.05
N THR A 195 -20.25 -2.73 -12.98
CA THR A 195 -20.62 -1.39 -13.45
C THR A 195 -20.69 -0.35 -12.31
N LEU A 196 -20.29 -0.73 -11.09
CA LEU A 196 -20.36 0.17 -9.93
C LEU A 196 -19.24 1.21 -10.00
N ALA A 197 -19.62 2.48 -10.13
CA ALA A 197 -18.69 3.62 -10.09
C ALA A 197 -17.92 3.72 -8.76
N ALA A 198 -18.48 3.16 -7.68
CA ALA A 198 -17.79 3.01 -6.40
C ALA A 198 -16.44 2.29 -6.57
N ASN A 199 -16.30 1.40 -7.56
CA ASN A 199 -15.08 0.62 -7.81
C ASN A 199 -14.01 1.35 -8.65
N ILE A 200 -14.22 2.62 -9.02
CA ILE A 200 -13.20 3.42 -9.69
C ILE A 200 -12.30 4.08 -8.64
N TYR A 201 -11.50 3.22 -8.01
CA TYR A 201 -10.60 3.56 -6.92
C TYR A 201 -9.25 4.13 -7.39
N ASP A 202 -8.97 4.03 -8.68
CA ASP A 202 -7.63 4.16 -9.24
C ASP A 202 -7.60 5.38 -10.16
N LYS A 203 -7.59 6.56 -9.53
CA LYS A 203 -7.49 7.84 -10.23
C LYS A 203 -6.04 8.30 -10.37
N LEU A 204 -5.13 7.76 -9.57
CA LEU A 204 -3.69 8.04 -9.59
C LEU A 204 -2.88 6.78 -9.86
N ARG A 205 -2.01 6.86 -10.86
CA ARG A 205 -1.04 5.81 -11.20
C ARG A 205 0.37 6.36 -11.22
N PHE A 206 1.27 5.64 -10.58
CA PHE A 206 2.71 5.88 -10.58
C PHE A 206 3.41 4.72 -11.29
N ARG A 207 4.19 5.03 -12.34
CA ARG A 207 5.03 4.07 -13.05
C ARG A 207 6.48 4.35 -12.69
N LEU A 208 7.18 3.33 -12.20
CA LEU A 208 8.57 3.36 -11.79
C LEU A 208 9.35 2.31 -12.57
N ILE A 209 10.34 2.75 -13.35
CA ILE A 209 11.23 1.85 -14.08
C ILE A 209 12.59 1.83 -13.40
N VAL A 210 13.03 0.65 -12.98
CA VAL A 210 14.38 0.44 -12.43
C VAL A 210 15.37 0.08 -13.53
N SER A 211 16.65 0.29 -13.25
CA SER A 211 17.72 0.09 -14.23
C SER A 211 17.86 -1.37 -14.66
N ARG A 212 17.86 -2.31 -13.70
CA ARG A 212 18.03 -3.75 -13.94
C ARG A 212 17.01 -4.57 -13.16
N ARG A 213 16.81 -5.82 -13.59
CA ARG A 213 15.89 -6.76 -12.92
C ARG A 213 16.27 -7.03 -11.46
N GLU A 214 17.57 -7.08 -11.16
CA GLU A 214 18.10 -7.27 -9.79
C GLU A 214 17.74 -6.10 -8.85
N ASP A 215 17.47 -4.92 -9.39
CA ASP A 215 17.11 -3.72 -8.64
C ASP A 215 15.64 -3.70 -8.21
N LEU A 216 14.79 -4.59 -8.74
CA LEU A 216 13.35 -4.60 -8.47
C LEU A 216 13.05 -4.84 -6.98
N LEU A 217 13.60 -5.91 -6.41
CA LEU A 217 13.33 -6.29 -5.02
C LEU A 217 13.84 -5.22 -4.04
N PRO A 218 15.11 -4.75 -4.12
CA PRO A 218 15.59 -3.73 -3.20
C PRO A 218 14.87 -2.39 -3.36
N THR A 219 14.43 -2.03 -4.58
CA THR A 219 13.62 -0.84 -4.81
C THR A 219 12.24 -0.98 -4.16
N LEU A 220 11.55 -2.11 -4.33
CA LEU A 220 10.27 -2.37 -3.67
C LEU A 220 10.40 -2.31 -2.14
N ALA A 221 11.42 -2.95 -1.58
CA ALA A 221 11.70 -2.88 -0.15
C ALA A 221 11.96 -1.43 0.31
N THR A 222 12.73 -0.66 -0.47
CA THR A 222 13.00 0.74 -0.16
C THR A 222 11.72 1.60 -0.22
N LEU A 223 10.84 1.37 -1.20
CA LEU A 223 9.52 2.01 -1.25
C LEU A 223 8.66 1.65 -0.03
N MET A 224 8.68 0.38 0.41
CA MET A 224 7.97 -0.06 1.63
C MET A 224 8.56 0.55 2.92
N ARG A 225 9.82 0.98 2.90
CA ARG A 225 10.46 1.66 4.04
C ARG A 225 10.20 3.17 4.08
N GLN A 226 9.87 3.78 2.93
CA GLN A 226 9.93 5.24 2.75
C GLN A 226 8.61 5.88 2.30
N LEU A 227 7.72 5.12 1.67
CA LEU A 227 6.50 5.68 1.07
C LEU A 227 5.25 4.86 1.37
N ILE A 228 5.33 3.53 1.26
CA ILE A 228 4.16 2.66 1.20
C ILE A 228 4.08 1.81 2.46
N PRO A 229 3.08 2.02 3.33
CA PRO A 229 2.84 1.12 4.45
C PRO A 229 2.36 -0.23 3.92
N PHE A 230 3.10 -1.31 4.19
CA PHE A 230 2.75 -2.65 3.69
C PHE A 230 1.35 -3.10 4.13
N ASN A 231 0.90 -2.66 5.30
CA ASN A 231 -0.42 -2.96 5.86
C ASN A 231 -1.57 -2.31 5.09
N TYR A 232 -1.29 -1.30 4.24
CA TYR A 232 -2.27 -0.64 3.39
C TYR A 232 -2.15 -1.00 1.90
N VAL A 233 -1.36 -2.02 1.57
CA VAL A 233 -1.45 -2.66 0.25
C VAL A 233 -2.79 -3.39 0.16
N VAL A 234 -3.56 -3.11 -0.89
CA VAL A 234 -4.91 -3.65 -1.06
C VAL A 234 -4.83 -5.14 -1.43
N PRO A 235 -5.38 -6.06 -0.61
CA PRO A 235 -5.34 -7.48 -0.89
C PRO A 235 -6.07 -7.81 -2.20
N GLY A 236 -5.52 -8.74 -2.99
CA GLY A 236 -6.08 -9.16 -4.28
C GLY A 236 -5.91 -8.16 -5.44
N GLU A 237 -5.42 -6.95 -5.19
CA GLU A 237 -5.15 -5.93 -6.23
C GLU A 237 -3.66 -5.86 -6.61
N SER A 238 -2.93 -6.96 -6.39
CA SER A 238 -1.52 -7.10 -6.75
C SER A 238 -1.31 -8.16 -7.83
N VAL A 239 -0.52 -7.83 -8.84
CA VAL A 239 -0.11 -8.69 -9.96
C VAL A 239 1.41 -8.70 -10.01
N ASN A 240 1.99 -9.89 -9.95
CA ASN A 240 3.44 -10.07 -10.00
C ASN A 240 3.81 -11.03 -11.13
N ASP A 241 4.37 -10.48 -12.20
CA ASP A 241 4.86 -11.25 -13.36
C ASP A 241 6.39 -11.22 -13.52
N LEU A 242 7.11 -10.58 -12.59
CA LEU A 242 8.56 -10.33 -12.72
C LEU A 242 9.41 -10.97 -11.62
N ILE A 243 8.88 -11.11 -10.40
CA ILE A 243 9.66 -11.59 -9.26
C ILE A 243 9.21 -13.00 -8.90
N ASP A 244 10.18 -13.91 -8.78
CA ASP A 244 9.90 -15.27 -8.33
C ASP A 244 9.68 -15.31 -6.82
N LEU A 245 8.45 -15.64 -6.42
CA LEU A 245 8.07 -15.76 -5.02
C LEU A 245 8.76 -16.93 -4.32
N ASP A 246 9.05 -18.03 -5.03
CA ASP A 246 9.68 -19.21 -4.42
C ASP A 246 11.11 -18.87 -3.98
N SER A 247 11.85 -18.16 -4.85
CA SER A 247 13.16 -17.60 -4.52
C SER A 247 13.12 -16.65 -3.30
N LEU A 248 12.07 -15.83 -3.15
CA LEU A 248 11.91 -14.96 -1.98
C LEU A 248 11.62 -15.73 -0.69
N VAL A 249 10.81 -16.78 -0.77
CA VAL A 249 10.55 -17.66 0.39
C VAL A 249 11.83 -18.35 0.82
N HIS A 250 12.64 -18.86 -0.11
CA HIS A 250 13.93 -19.45 0.24
C HIS A 250 14.90 -18.43 0.85
N ALA A 251 14.92 -17.20 0.33
CA ALA A 251 15.71 -16.13 0.93
C ALA A 251 15.23 -15.81 2.36
N SER A 252 13.92 -15.74 2.59
CA SER A 252 13.37 -15.48 3.93
C SER A 252 13.66 -16.64 4.89
N GLU A 253 13.55 -17.89 4.45
CA GLU A 253 13.88 -19.08 5.22
C GLU A 253 15.37 -19.14 5.58
N ALA A 254 16.26 -18.82 4.64
CA ALA A 254 17.70 -18.75 4.88
C ALA A 254 18.05 -17.68 5.93
N ILE A 255 17.45 -16.48 5.83
CA ILE A 255 17.57 -15.43 6.84
C ILE A 255 16.97 -15.90 8.18
N ARG A 256 15.89 -16.68 8.15
CA ARG A 256 15.20 -17.20 9.33
C ARG A 256 15.86 -18.40 9.99
N ALA A 257 16.75 -19.15 9.33
CA ALA A 257 17.35 -20.38 9.86
C ALA A 257 18.18 -20.21 11.16
N GLY A 258 18.24 -19.00 11.74
CA GLY A 258 18.56 -18.75 13.15
C GLY A 258 17.36 -18.71 14.13
N ARG A 259 16.16 -19.16 13.73
CA ARG A 259 14.91 -19.27 14.54
C ARG A 259 13.99 -20.38 14.01
N PRO A 260 13.13 -21.01 14.83
CA PRO A 260 12.12 -21.94 14.34
C PRO A 260 10.98 -21.18 13.65
N ILE A 261 10.54 -21.68 12.49
CA ILE A 261 9.50 -21.08 11.65
C ILE A 261 8.15 -21.72 11.95
N ALA A 262 7.17 -20.89 12.32
CA ALA A 262 5.77 -21.12 11.99
C ALA A 262 5.48 -20.39 10.67
N HIS A 263 5.39 -21.13 9.57
CA HIS A 263 4.77 -20.66 8.35
C HIS A 263 3.65 -21.62 8.02
N ASN A 264 2.42 -21.12 8.11
CA ASN A 264 1.29 -21.78 7.49
C ASN A 264 1.58 -21.80 5.98
N ARG A 265 1.95 -22.97 5.46
CA ARG A 265 1.67 -23.36 4.08
C ARG A 265 0.15 -23.33 3.92
N ARG A 266 -0.44 -22.18 3.64
CA ARG A 266 -1.81 -22.11 3.13
C ARG A 266 -1.76 -21.52 1.74
N SER A 267 -2.57 -22.18 0.90
CA SER A 267 -3.00 -21.89 -0.46
C SER A 267 -2.23 -20.79 -1.18
N ARG A 268 -1.52 -21.15 -2.25
CA ARG A 268 -1.14 -20.20 -3.31
C ARG A 268 -2.37 -19.32 -3.57
N PRO A 269 -2.33 -18.00 -3.33
CA PRO A 269 -3.47 -17.16 -3.64
C PRO A 269 -3.84 -17.39 -5.10
N GLU A 270 -5.15 -17.47 -5.39
CA GLU A 270 -5.60 -17.41 -6.78
C GLU A 270 -4.94 -16.17 -7.37
N ARG A 271 -4.09 -16.35 -8.39
CA ARG A 271 -3.46 -15.23 -9.09
C ARG A 271 -4.57 -14.24 -9.41
N ALA A 272 -4.40 -12.98 -8.98
CA ALA A 272 -5.31 -11.93 -9.39
C ALA A 272 -5.53 -12.05 -10.91
N PRO A 273 -6.78 -12.12 -11.38
CA PRO A 273 -7.05 -12.44 -12.77
C PRO A 273 -6.32 -11.43 -13.63
N MET A 274 -5.39 -11.94 -14.46
CA MET A 274 -4.64 -11.13 -15.40
C MET A 274 -5.65 -10.28 -16.18
N ASN A 275 -5.38 -8.98 -16.29
CA ASN A 275 -6.26 -8.06 -16.98
C ASN A 275 -6.56 -8.62 -18.38
N GLU A 276 -7.83 -8.96 -18.65
CA GLU A 276 -8.25 -9.71 -19.85
C GLU A 276 -7.89 -9.02 -21.17
N PHE A 277 -7.53 -7.74 -21.11
CA PHE A 277 -7.12 -6.91 -22.25
C PHE A 277 -5.59 -6.77 -22.40
N SER A 278 -4.79 -7.24 -21.44
CA SER A 278 -3.32 -7.20 -21.53
C SER A 278 -2.81 -8.28 -22.50
N GLY A 279 -1.77 -7.96 -23.27
CA GLY A 279 -1.14 -8.94 -24.17
C GLY A 279 -0.45 -10.07 -23.39
N ALA A 280 -0.36 -11.27 -23.98
CA ALA A 280 0.15 -12.47 -23.31
C ALA A 280 1.62 -12.35 -22.83
N SER A 281 2.41 -11.49 -23.47
CA SER A 281 3.81 -11.21 -23.13
C SER A 281 4.00 -9.95 -22.25
N TYR A 282 2.93 -9.27 -21.87
CA TYR A 282 3.04 -8.11 -20.97
C TYR A 282 3.47 -8.59 -19.57
N ARG A 283 4.49 -7.95 -19.00
CA ARG A 283 5.03 -8.32 -17.68
C ARG A 283 5.24 -7.06 -16.84
N ILE A 284 4.72 -7.05 -15.62
CA ILE A 284 4.89 -5.94 -14.69
C ILE A 284 4.70 -6.42 -13.24
N VAL A 285 5.21 -5.67 -12.26
CA VAL A 285 4.68 -5.71 -10.91
C VAL A 285 3.68 -4.56 -10.77
N ASN A 286 2.41 -4.87 -10.56
CA ASN A 286 1.36 -3.89 -10.35
C ASN A 286 0.73 -4.12 -8.99
N PHE A 287 0.50 -3.08 -8.20
CA PHE A 287 -0.24 -3.19 -6.95
C PHE A 287 -0.98 -1.90 -6.62
N VAL A 288 -2.03 -2.00 -5.83
CA VAL A 288 -2.76 -0.84 -5.31
C VAL A 288 -2.47 -0.70 -3.82
N ALA A 289 -2.22 0.53 -3.38
CA ALA A 289 -2.06 0.85 -1.97
C ALA A 289 -2.85 2.10 -1.58
N ASP A 290 -3.41 2.07 -0.37
CA ASP A 290 -4.01 3.22 0.29
C ASP A 290 -2.91 4.06 0.95
N LEU A 291 -2.50 5.15 0.31
CA LEU A 291 -1.49 6.02 0.89
C LEU A 291 -2.11 6.92 1.95
N PRO A 292 -1.57 6.93 3.19
CA PRO A 292 -2.00 7.87 4.20
C PRO A 292 -1.54 9.28 3.84
N LEU A 293 -2.37 10.27 4.14
CA LEU A 293 -2.09 11.68 3.97
C LEU A 293 -2.59 12.43 5.20
N ARG A 294 -1.70 13.20 5.84
CA ARG A 294 -2.08 14.00 7.02
C ARG A 294 -3.11 15.05 6.65
N LEU A 295 -4.13 15.18 7.50
CA LEU A 295 -5.19 16.16 7.36
C LEU A 295 -4.66 17.60 7.33
N GLU A 296 -3.59 17.89 8.05
CA GLU A 296 -2.97 19.22 8.09
C GLU A 296 -2.51 19.72 6.70
N ARG A 297 -2.19 18.80 5.79
CA ARG A 297 -1.87 19.15 4.39
C ARG A 297 -3.10 19.55 3.58
N LEU A 298 -4.27 19.07 3.97
CA LEU A 298 -5.55 19.33 3.33
C LEU A 298 -6.24 20.57 3.89
N THR A 299 -6.02 20.87 5.17
CA THR A 299 -6.61 22.03 5.86
C THR A 299 -5.54 22.90 6.55
N PRO A 300 -4.66 23.59 5.80
CA PRO A 300 -3.47 24.27 6.35
C PRO A 300 -3.78 25.51 7.22
N ARG A 301 -5.00 26.04 7.12
CA ARG A 301 -5.44 27.20 7.90
C ARG A 301 -6.35 26.71 8.99
N GLY A 302 -5.92 26.83 10.24
CA GLY A 302 -6.64 26.43 11.44
C GLY A 302 -8.08 26.92 11.46
N GLY A 303 -8.99 26.09 10.95
CA GLY A 303 -10.36 26.06 11.43
C GLY A 303 -10.28 25.55 12.87
N ASN A 304 -10.21 26.48 13.83
CA ASN A 304 -10.22 26.23 15.27
C ASN A 304 -11.56 25.64 15.76
N GLY A 305 -12.13 24.67 15.05
CA GLY A 305 -13.42 24.06 15.39
C GLY A 305 -13.29 22.57 15.69
N GLU A 306 -12.69 21.81 14.78
CA GLU A 306 -12.64 20.36 14.92
C GLU A 306 -11.37 19.85 14.25
N ARG A 307 -10.26 19.76 15.00
CA ARG A 307 -9.32 18.65 14.73
C ARG A 307 -10.22 17.42 14.66
N SER A 308 -10.23 16.69 13.54
CA SER A 308 -11.07 15.50 13.43
C SER A 308 -10.78 14.62 14.64
N GLN A 309 -11.73 14.53 15.56
CA GLN A 309 -11.59 13.72 16.77
C GLN A 309 -11.34 12.25 16.39
N LEU A 310 -11.78 11.88 15.18
CA LEU A 310 -11.73 10.51 14.67
C LEU A 310 -10.37 10.12 14.07
N SER A 311 -9.66 11.01 13.38
CA SER A 311 -8.40 10.67 12.69
C SER A 311 -7.56 11.89 12.35
N HIS A 312 -6.24 11.74 12.32
CA HIS A 312 -5.28 12.75 11.85
C HIS A 312 -4.87 12.53 10.37
N VAL A 313 -5.33 11.43 9.76
CA VAL A 313 -5.00 11.02 8.38
C VAL A 313 -6.25 10.71 7.56
N VAL A 314 -6.12 10.82 6.25
CA VAL A 314 -7.01 10.21 5.25
C VAL A 314 -6.22 9.27 4.36
N PHE A 315 -6.91 8.37 3.68
CA PHE A 315 -6.30 7.41 2.76
C PHE A 315 -6.72 7.73 1.32
N ALA A 316 -5.77 7.65 0.40
CA ALA A 316 -6.01 7.79 -1.02
C ALA A 316 -5.45 6.57 -1.77
N LEU A 317 -6.33 5.94 -2.55
CA LEU A 317 -5.98 4.79 -3.37
C LEU A 317 -5.08 5.22 -4.53
N THR A 318 -3.98 4.49 -4.68
CA THR A 318 -2.95 4.73 -5.69
C THR A 318 -2.49 3.42 -6.31
N GLU A 319 -2.35 3.41 -7.63
CA GLU A 319 -1.79 2.28 -8.38
C GLU A 319 -0.29 2.50 -8.59
N PHE A 320 0.52 1.50 -8.27
CA PHE A 320 1.95 1.47 -8.52
C PHE A 320 2.29 0.40 -9.53
N GLN A 321 3.11 0.79 -10.52
CA GLN A 321 3.60 -0.06 -11.58
C GLN A 321 5.12 -0.05 -11.58
N VAL A 322 5.73 -1.20 -11.37
CA VAL A 322 7.18 -1.34 -11.27
C VAL A 322 7.69 -2.39 -12.26
N ALA A 323 8.69 -2.02 -13.05
CA ALA A 323 9.36 -2.93 -13.99
C ALA A 323 10.82 -2.52 -14.17
N ASP A 324 11.66 -3.42 -14.69
CA ASP A 324 13.00 -3.07 -15.14
C ASP A 324 12.98 -2.51 -16.56
N LYS A 325 14.03 -1.79 -16.93
CA LYS A 325 14.14 -1.12 -18.23
C LYS A 325 14.00 -2.07 -19.42
N GLN A 326 14.56 -3.27 -19.35
CA GLN A 326 14.48 -4.24 -20.45
C GLN A 326 13.03 -4.69 -20.65
N THR A 327 12.34 -5.04 -19.56
CA THR A 327 10.92 -5.39 -19.59
C THR A 327 10.05 -4.23 -20.08
N ALA A 328 10.32 -3.00 -19.64
CA ALA A 328 9.56 -1.82 -20.05
C ALA A 328 9.60 -1.60 -21.57
N LEU A 329 10.80 -1.70 -22.17
CA LEU A 329 10.98 -1.60 -23.61
C LEU A 329 10.25 -2.72 -24.36
N GLN A 330 10.27 -3.95 -23.85
CA GLN A 330 9.55 -5.07 -24.45
C GLN A 330 8.03 -4.86 -24.42
N ASN A 331 7.50 -4.34 -23.32
CA ASN A 331 6.07 -4.04 -23.17
C ASN A 331 5.58 -2.96 -24.16
N GLU A 332 6.48 -2.12 -24.67
CA GLU A 332 6.14 -1.04 -25.61
C GLU A 332 6.14 -1.50 -27.08
N THR A 333 6.53 -2.75 -27.35
CA THR A 333 6.58 -3.31 -28.72
C THR A 333 5.41 -4.27 -29.01
N GLY A 334 4.88 -4.20 -30.24
CA GLY A 334 3.90 -5.16 -30.76
C GLY A 334 2.53 -5.16 -30.06
N ASP A 335 1.98 -6.36 -29.83
CA ASP A 335 0.62 -6.60 -29.27
C ASP A 335 0.45 -6.18 -27.80
N CYS A 336 1.56 -5.91 -27.11
CA CYS A 336 1.62 -5.41 -25.73
C CYS A 336 1.49 -3.90 -25.62
N SER A 337 1.54 -3.17 -26.75
CA SER A 337 1.45 -1.72 -26.77
C SER A 337 0.15 -1.19 -26.16
N HIS A 338 0.24 0.00 -25.58
CA HIS A 338 -0.88 0.69 -24.96
C HIS A 338 -2.02 1.00 -25.97
N GLU A 339 -1.68 1.22 -27.24
CA GLU A 339 -2.66 1.42 -28.31
C GLU A 339 -3.46 0.14 -28.59
N ALA A 340 -2.78 -1.01 -28.71
CA ALA A 340 -3.43 -2.30 -28.89
C ALA A 340 -4.32 -2.66 -27.69
N TYR A 341 -3.89 -2.30 -26.47
CA TYR A 341 -4.70 -2.44 -25.25
C TYR A 341 -6.00 -1.64 -25.33
N LYS A 342 -5.93 -0.35 -25.68
CA LYS A 342 -7.12 0.51 -25.83
C LYS A 342 -8.05 0.03 -26.94
N ALA A 343 -7.50 -0.44 -28.06
CA ALA A 343 -8.27 -0.98 -29.16
C ALA A 343 -9.13 -2.20 -28.72
N ARG A 344 -8.53 -3.12 -27.95
CA ARG A 344 -9.25 -4.28 -27.37
C ARG A 344 -10.35 -3.86 -26.41
N GLN A 345 -10.10 -2.86 -25.56
CA GLN A 345 -11.14 -2.32 -24.66
C GLN A 345 -12.31 -1.69 -25.44
N HIS A 346 -12.02 -0.84 -26.43
CA HIS A 346 -13.06 -0.21 -27.24
C HIS A 346 -13.88 -1.24 -28.03
N GLN A 347 -13.26 -2.29 -28.55
CA GLN A 347 -13.97 -3.37 -29.22
C GLN A 347 -14.92 -4.10 -28.27
N ARG A 348 -14.48 -4.38 -27.03
CA ARG A 348 -15.32 -5.00 -26.00
C ARG A 348 -16.49 -4.11 -25.59
N VAL A 349 -16.25 -2.81 -25.42
CA VAL A 349 -17.30 -1.82 -25.14
C VAL A 349 -18.32 -1.78 -26.28
N ARG A 350 -17.87 -1.75 -27.54
CA ARG A 350 -18.78 -1.81 -28.71
C ARG A 350 -19.66 -3.07 -28.68
N GLN A 351 -19.08 -4.24 -28.46
CA GLN A 351 -19.83 -5.50 -28.36
C GLN A 351 -20.88 -5.51 -27.24
N ARG A 352 -20.61 -4.84 -26.12
CA ARG A 352 -21.53 -4.77 -24.98
C ARG A 352 -22.62 -3.72 -25.15
N LEU A 353 -22.32 -2.60 -25.79
CA LEU A 353 -23.27 -1.52 -26.04
C LEU A 353 -24.22 -1.84 -27.19
N PHE A 354 -23.68 -2.40 -28.27
CA PHE A 354 -24.43 -2.80 -29.45
C PHE A 354 -24.70 -4.30 -29.39
N VAL A 355 -25.37 -4.78 -28.33
CA VAL A 355 -25.88 -6.16 -28.29
C VAL A 355 -26.46 -6.45 -29.66
N SER A 356 -25.87 -7.40 -30.39
CA SER A 356 -26.47 -7.92 -31.59
C SER A 356 -27.71 -8.66 -31.12
N ASP A 357 -28.83 -7.93 -31.07
CA ASP A 357 -30.15 -8.52 -31.10
C ASP A 357 -30.15 -9.45 -32.29
N GLY A 358 -30.11 -10.76 -32.01
CA GLY A 358 -30.38 -11.76 -33.00
C GLY A 358 -31.84 -11.61 -33.41
N GLU A 359 -32.11 -10.76 -34.39
CA GLU A 359 -33.24 -10.99 -35.27
C GLU A 359 -32.97 -12.33 -35.99
N PRO A 360 -33.82 -13.36 -35.83
CA PRO A 360 -33.78 -14.47 -36.75
C PRO A 360 -34.22 -13.92 -38.11
N ASP A 361 -33.31 -13.99 -39.07
CA ASP A 361 -33.58 -13.77 -40.49
C ASP A 361 -34.64 -14.80 -40.91
N SER A 362 -35.91 -14.44 -40.82
CA SER A 362 -37.02 -15.20 -41.40
C SER A 362 -37.19 -14.76 -42.84
N GLY A 363 -36.40 -15.41 -43.71
CA GLY A 363 -36.74 -15.66 -45.11
C GLY A 363 -37.45 -17.00 -45.26
#